data_AF-A0A7S4HYE3-F1
#
_entry.id   AF-A0A7S4HYE3-F1
#
_cell.length_a   1.000
_cell.length_b   1.000
_cell.length_c   1.000
_cell.angle_alpha   90.00
_cell.angle_beta   90.00
_cell.angle_gamma   90.00
#
_symmetry.space_group_name_H-M   'P 1'
#
loop_
_entity.id
_entity.type
_entity.pdbx_description
1 polymer ?
#
loop_
_entity_poly.entity_id
_entity_poly.type
_entity_poly.pdbx_seq_one_letter_code
_entity_poly.pdbx_strand_id
1 'polypeptide(L)'
;RILIQACNRGAKRAVGIEIEPTLVKASQENIQQDPMSKDRAIIIESDFANVDLSDATVIIVYMGATGTSNTQKYLRSLPHVVRIISHDYPFEGWTPTETYHGTHIEPSPDGAVTQHIGSYTLFRYSTSNLQ
;
A
#
# COMPACT_ATOMS: atom_id res chain seq x y z
N ARG A 1 -6.82 2.32 -6.25
CA ARG A 1 -7.27 3.53 -5.50
C ARG A 1 -6.12 4.27 -4.78
N ILE A 2 -5.20 3.57 -4.09
CA ILE A 2 -4.12 4.20 -3.30
C ILE A 2 -3.22 5.11 -4.14
N LEU A 3 -2.76 4.65 -5.32
CA LEU A 3 -1.86 5.43 -6.19
C LEU A 3 -2.48 6.77 -6.64
N ILE A 4 -3.74 6.72 -7.04
CA ILE A 4 -4.52 7.91 -7.44
C ILE A 4 -4.62 8.89 -6.27
N GLN A 5 -4.95 8.39 -5.08
CA GLN A 5 -5.06 9.22 -3.88
C GLN A 5 -3.72 9.81 -3.44
N ALA A 6 -2.62 9.09 -3.61
CA ALA A 6 -1.28 9.60 -3.36
C ALA A 6 -0.96 10.77 -4.29
N CYS A 7 -1.24 10.63 -5.59
CA CYS A 7 -1.04 11.70 -6.57
C CYS A 7 -1.92 12.93 -6.28
N ASN A 8 -3.19 12.71 -5.92
CA ASN A 8 -4.10 13.77 -5.49
C ASN A 8 -3.60 14.52 -4.24
N ARG A 9 -2.93 13.82 -3.32
CA ARG A 9 -2.28 14.42 -2.14
C ARG A 9 -0.89 15.00 -2.42
N GLY A 10 -0.49 15.10 -3.68
CA GLY A 10 0.74 15.78 -4.08
C GLY A 10 1.97 14.88 -4.28
N ALA A 11 1.83 13.55 -4.27
CA ALA A 11 2.93 12.67 -4.65
C ALA A 11 3.40 13.00 -6.07
N LYS A 12 4.71 13.19 -6.26
CA LYS A 12 5.30 13.47 -7.58
C LYS A 12 5.32 12.23 -8.48
N ARG A 13 5.46 11.05 -7.87
CA ARG A 13 5.45 9.73 -8.52
C ARG A 13 4.78 8.73 -7.59
N ALA A 14 3.99 7.81 -8.13
CA ALA A 14 3.40 6.69 -7.42
C ALA A 14 3.62 5.40 -8.23
N VAL A 15 4.00 4.32 -7.57
CA VAL A 15 4.21 3.01 -8.20
C VAL A 15 3.44 1.99 -7.39
N GLY A 16 2.57 1.22 -8.03
CA GLY A 16 1.96 0.04 -7.43
C GLY A 16 2.56 -1.22 -8.03
N ILE A 17 2.63 -2.25 -7.22
CA ILE A 17 3.08 -3.58 -7.62
C ILE A 17 1.94 -4.53 -7.29
N GLU A 18 1.51 -5.26 -8.30
CA GLU A 18 0.39 -6.20 -8.22
C GLU A 18 0.74 -7.43 -9.05
N ILE A 19 0.43 -8.62 -8.53
CA ILE A 19 0.75 -9.88 -9.21
C ILE A 19 -0.44 -10.36 -10.06
N GLU A 20 -1.66 -9.98 -9.70
CA GLU A 20 -2.88 -10.45 -10.35
C GLU A 20 -3.19 -9.61 -11.61
N PRO A 21 -3.11 -10.18 -12.83
CA PRO A 21 -3.19 -9.41 -14.08
C PRO A 21 -4.51 -8.66 -14.27
N THR A 22 -5.60 -9.22 -13.74
CA THR A 22 -6.93 -8.59 -13.80
C THR A 22 -6.98 -7.31 -12.96
N LEU A 23 -6.34 -7.31 -11.79
CA LEU A 23 -6.22 -6.14 -10.91
C LEU A 23 -5.24 -5.10 -11.48
N VAL A 24 -4.16 -5.55 -12.14
CA VAL A 24 -3.24 -4.66 -12.87
C VAL A 24 -4.01 -3.90 -13.95
N LYS A 25 -4.74 -4.62 -14.81
CA LYS A 25 -5.51 -4.01 -15.91
C LYS A 25 -6.53 -3.00 -15.38
N ALA A 26 -7.32 -3.38 -14.38
CA ALA A 26 -8.29 -2.49 -13.76
C ALA A 26 -7.61 -1.27 -13.12
N SER A 27 -6.46 -1.44 -12.48
CA SER A 27 -5.70 -0.34 -11.89
C SER A 27 -5.15 0.61 -12.95
N GLN A 28 -4.65 0.07 -14.06
CA GLN A 28 -4.14 0.86 -15.18
C GLN A 28 -5.25 1.70 -15.82
N GLU A 29 -6.43 1.11 -16.07
CA GLU A 29 -7.59 1.83 -16.60
C GLU A 29 -8.00 2.99 -15.67
N ASN A 30 -8.09 2.72 -14.36
CA ASN A 30 -8.42 3.75 -13.36
C ASN A 30 -7.38 4.88 -13.31
N ILE A 31 -6.08 4.57 -13.42
CA ILE A 31 -5.01 5.57 -13.45
C ILE A 31 -5.13 6.45 -14.69
N GLN A 32 -5.39 5.85 -15.87
CA GLN A 32 -5.48 6.60 -17.13
C GLN A 32 -6.69 7.53 -17.18
N GLN A 33 -7.79 7.17 -16.51
CA GLN A 33 -9.00 8.00 -16.46
C GLN A 33 -8.88 9.19 -15.49
N ASP A 34 -7.91 9.17 -14.56
CA ASP A 34 -7.74 10.21 -13.55
C ASP A 34 -6.64 11.22 -13.96
N PRO A 35 -6.99 12.49 -14.22
CA PRO A 35 -6.04 13.50 -14.69
C PRO A 35 -4.86 13.76 -13.74
N MET A 36 -5.05 13.48 -12.45
CA MET A 36 -4.03 13.75 -11.43
C MET A 36 -2.98 12.64 -11.39
N SER A 37 -3.29 11.43 -11.82
CA SER A 37 -2.42 10.27 -11.69
C SER A 37 -1.91 9.71 -13.01
N LYS A 38 -2.58 9.94 -14.14
CA LYS A 38 -2.19 9.41 -15.45
C LYS A 38 -0.71 9.60 -15.84
N ASP A 39 -0.10 10.72 -15.47
CA ASP A 39 1.29 11.08 -15.80
C ASP A 39 2.28 10.83 -14.64
N ARG A 40 1.78 10.39 -13.48
CA ARG A 40 2.55 10.27 -12.23
C ARG A 40 2.49 8.90 -11.59
N ALA A 41 1.47 8.11 -11.89
CA ALA A 41 1.25 6.79 -11.34
C ALA A 41 1.46 5.72 -12.41
N ILE A 42 2.11 4.63 -12.01
CA ILE A 42 2.20 3.41 -12.81
C ILE A 42 1.84 2.19 -11.95
N ILE A 43 1.39 1.13 -12.61
CA ILE A 43 1.21 -0.18 -12.02
C ILE A 43 2.16 -1.15 -12.72
N ILE A 44 2.86 -1.98 -11.94
CA ILE A 44 3.79 -2.99 -12.45
C ILE A 44 3.19 -4.36 -12.12
N GLU A 45 3.00 -5.19 -13.14
CA GLU A 45 2.63 -6.60 -12.97
C GLU A 45 3.86 -7.39 -12.53
N SER A 46 4.00 -7.63 -11.23
CA SER A 46 5.14 -8.38 -10.68
C SER A 46 4.90 -8.80 -9.24
N ASP A 47 5.75 -9.72 -8.77
CA ASP A 47 6.00 -9.87 -7.34
C ASP A 47 6.84 -8.69 -6.85
N PHE A 48 6.50 -8.12 -5.68
CA PHE A 48 7.25 -7.00 -5.10
C PHE A 48 8.72 -7.35 -4.84
N ALA A 49 9.04 -8.62 -4.61
CA ALA A 49 10.42 -9.08 -4.40
C ALA A 49 11.30 -8.91 -5.64
N ASN A 50 10.71 -8.74 -6.82
CA ASN A 50 11.42 -8.56 -8.10
C ASN A 50 11.54 -7.09 -8.52
N VAL A 51 10.98 -6.15 -7.75
CA VAL A 51 10.95 -4.72 -8.12
C VAL A 51 11.86 -3.93 -7.19
N ASP A 52 12.77 -3.16 -7.78
CA ASP A 52 13.64 -2.25 -7.03
C ASP A 52 12.83 -1.12 -6.38
N LEU A 53 12.87 -1.06 -5.05
CA LEU A 53 12.22 -0.03 -4.24
C LEU A 53 13.21 1.00 -3.66
N SER A 54 14.47 1.01 -4.14
CA SER A 54 15.55 1.86 -3.64
C SER A 54 15.34 3.37 -3.81
N ASP A 55 14.33 3.79 -4.57
CA ASP A 55 13.93 5.20 -4.71
C ASP A 55 12.67 5.57 -3.88
N ALA A 56 12.08 4.61 -3.17
CA ALA A 56 10.76 4.76 -2.55
C ALA A 56 10.83 5.50 -1.20
N THR A 57 10.38 6.76 -1.16
CA THR A 57 10.36 7.55 0.09
C THR A 57 9.23 7.17 1.08
N VAL A 58 8.16 6.55 0.58
CA VAL A 58 7.04 6.02 1.35
C VAL A 58 6.60 4.71 0.73
N ILE A 59 6.39 3.70 1.56
CA ILE A 59 5.87 2.39 1.14
C ILE A 59 4.57 2.12 1.90
N ILE A 60 3.52 1.73 1.18
CA ILE A 60 2.25 1.30 1.76
C ILE A 60 2.07 -0.17 1.44
N VAL A 61 1.92 -1.00 2.47
CA VAL A 61 1.73 -2.43 2.36
C VAL A 61 0.32 -2.78 2.80
N TYR A 62 -0.40 -3.49 1.93
CA TYR A 62 -1.66 -4.13 2.27
C TYR A 62 -1.62 -5.57 1.76
N MET A 63 -1.10 -6.46 2.60
CA MET A 63 -0.91 -7.88 2.30
C MET A 63 -1.29 -8.69 3.53
N GLY A 64 -1.90 -9.85 3.32
CA GLY A 64 -2.30 -10.75 4.40
C GLY A 64 -1.10 -11.22 5.26
N ALA A 65 -1.40 -11.74 6.45
CA ALA A 65 -0.40 -12.10 7.46
C ALA A 65 0.72 -13.04 6.96
N THR A 66 0.48 -13.87 5.95
CA THR A 66 1.49 -14.79 5.39
C THR A 66 2.55 -14.09 4.54
N GLY A 67 2.28 -12.89 4.01
CA GLY A 67 3.20 -12.14 3.16
C GLY A 67 4.21 -11.28 3.93
N THR A 68 3.98 -11.01 5.22
CA THR A 68 4.69 -9.97 5.96
C THR A 68 6.18 -10.27 6.17
N SER A 69 6.57 -11.53 6.38
CA SER A 69 7.96 -11.88 6.72
C SER A 69 8.97 -11.59 5.60
N ASN A 70 8.66 -11.96 4.35
CA ASN A 70 9.51 -11.64 3.19
C ASN A 70 9.52 -10.14 2.90
N THR A 71 8.37 -9.48 3.04
CA THR A 71 8.26 -8.02 2.94
C THR A 71 9.17 -7.34 3.96
N GLN A 72 9.17 -7.77 5.23
CA GLN A 72 10.04 -7.20 6.26
C GLN A 72 11.53 -7.32 5.92
N LYS A 73 11.97 -8.48 5.43
CA LYS A 73 13.37 -8.71 5.02
C LYS A 73 13.78 -7.73 3.91
N TYR A 74 12.93 -7.59 2.89
CA TYR A 74 13.21 -6.69 1.79
C TYR A 74 13.23 -5.21 2.24
N LEU A 75 12.23 -4.79 3.03
CA LEU A 75 12.15 -3.42 3.55
C LEU A 75 13.32 -3.04 4.47
N ARG A 76 13.88 -3.99 5.25
CA ARG A 76 15.10 -3.78 6.04
C ARG A 76 16.36 -3.59 5.18
N SER A 77 16.37 -4.14 3.97
CA SER A 77 17.53 -4.06 3.07
C SER A 77 17.61 -2.76 2.26
N LEU A 78 16.59 -1.89 2.34
CA LEU A 78 16.58 -0.65 1.59
C LEU A 78 17.74 0.27 2.01
N PRO A 79 18.40 0.94 1.04
CA PRO A 79 19.64 1.66 1.30
C PRO A 79 19.45 3.00 2.03
N HIS A 80 18.21 3.41 2.28
CA HIS A 80 17.89 4.69 2.89
C HIS A 80 16.69 4.58 3.86
N VAL A 81 16.46 5.66 4.62
CA VAL A 81 15.32 5.73 5.53
C VAL A 81 14.02 5.83 4.74
N VAL A 82 13.05 4.98 5.06
CA VAL A 82 11.72 4.91 4.41
C VAL A 82 10.63 4.93 5.47
N ARG A 83 9.57 5.69 5.20
CA ARG A 83 8.33 5.61 5.99
C ARG A 83 7.46 4.49 5.44
N ILE A 84 7.05 3.60 6.31
CA ILE A 84 6.27 2.42 5.93
C ILE A 84 4.91 2.50 6.62
N ILE A 85 3.84 2.27 5.88
CA ILE A 85 2.48 2.11 6.41
C ILE A 85 2.04 0.69 6.12
N SER A 86 1.65 -0.07 7.15
CA SER A 86 0.99 -1.37 6.97
C SER A 86 -0.49 -1.25 7.34
N HIS A 87 -1.36 -1.81 6.50
CA HIS A 87 -2.80 -1.85 6.70
C HIS A 87 -3.23 -3.19 7.30
N ASP A 88 -3.83 -3.16 8.49
CA ASP A 88 -4.34 -4.27 9.33
C ASP A 88 -3.34 -5.32 9.82
N TYR A 89 -2.22 -5.50 9.12
CA TYR A 89 -1.24 -6.54 9.43
C TYR A 89 0.05 -5.90 9.96
N PRO A 90 0.28 -5.89 11.29
CA PRO A 90 1.52 -5.36 11.85
C PRO A 90 2.71 -6.26 11.49
N PHE A 91 3.91 -5.67 11.48
CA PHE A 91 5.14 -6.39 11.21
C PHE A 91 5.69 -7.01 12.50
N GLU A 92 5.89 -8.33 12.50
CA GLU A 92 6.33 -9.06 13.68
C GLU A 92 7.70 -8.56 14.18
N GLY A 93 7.81 -8.32 15.49
CA GLY A 93 9.03 -7.79 16.11
C GLY A 93 9.35 -6.33 15.78
N TRP A 94 8.52 -5.63 15.01
CA TRP A 94 8.70 -4.19 14.74
C TRP A 94 7.75 -3.38 15.62
N THR A 95 8.26 -2.32 16.24
CA THR A 95 7.42 -1.37 16.98
C THR A 95 6.98 -0.24 16.07
N PRO A 96 5.66 -0.02 15.86
CA PRO A 96 5.19 1.12 15.10
C PRO A 96 5.48 2.42 15.85
N THR A 97 5.89 3.44 15.09
CA THR A 97 6.03 4.83 15.58
C THR A 97 4.69 5.46 15.90
N GLU A 98 3.65 5.10 15.15
CA GLU A 98 2.27 5.56 15.34
C GLU A 98 1.31 4.45 14.90
N THR A 99 0.17 4.37 15.56
CA THR A 99 -0.93 3.48 15.21
C THR A 99 -2.20 4.31 15.04
N TYR A 100 -2.92 4.10 13.94
CA TYR A 100 -4.18 4.77 13.65
C TYR A 100 -5.29 3.76 13.53
N HIS A 101 -6.46 4.06 14.08
CA HIS A 101 -7.66 3.26 13.93
C HIS A 101 -8.68 4.07 13.12
N GLY A 102 -9.37 3.42 12.20
CA GLY A 102 -10.38 4.04 11.37
C GLY A 102 -11.52 3.09 11.04
N THR A 103 -12.53 3.62 10.38
CA THR A 103 -13.68 2.86 9.89
C THR A 103 -13.90 3.12 8.40
N HIS A 104 -14.48 2.15 7.72
CA HIS A 104 -14.88 2.29 6.33
C HIS A 104 -16.22 1.60 6.09
N ILE A 105 -16.92 2.02 5.05
CA ILE A 105 -18.17 1.40 4.63
C ILE A 105 -17.84 0.29 3.65
N GLU A 106 -18.16 -0.94 4.02
CA GLU A 106 -18.10 -2.10 3.14
C GLU A 106 -19.40 -2.18 2.33
N PRO A 107 -19.32 -2.39 1.01
CA PRO A 107 -20.49 -2.77 0.23
C PRO A 107 -21.01 -4.11 0.77
N SER A 108 -22.32 -4.22 1.01
CA SER A 108 -22.88 -5.50 1.45
C SER A 108 -22.62 -6.58 0.42
N PRO A 109 -22.17 -7.79 0.84
CA PRO A 109 -21.89 -8.89 -0.07
C PRO A 109 -23.10 -9.29 -0.94
N ASP A 110 -24.31 -9.00 -0.48
CA ASP A 110 -25.60 -9.31 -1.12
C ASP A 110 -26.23 -8.11 -1.87
N GLY A 111 -25.57 -6.95 -1.92
CA GLY A 111 -26.12 -5.74 -2.53
C GLY A 111 -27.26 -5.09 -1.74
N ALA A 112 -27.53 -5.52 -0.50
CA ALA A 112 -28.51 -4.88 0.36
C ALA A 112 -28.09 -3.46 0.79
N VAL A 113 -29.08 -2.62 1.10
CA VAL A 113 -28.91 -1.20 1.50
C VAL A 113 -28.23 -1.05 2.88
N THR A 114 -28.04 -2.14 3.61
CA THR A 114 -27.48 -2.12 4.97
C THR A 114 -25.96 -1.93 4.91
N GLN A 115 -25.50 -0.70 5.05
CA GLN A 115 -24.06 -0.39 5.10
C GLN A 115 -23.39 -1.11 6.28
N HIS A 116 -22.44 -2.00 5.99
CA HIS A 116 -21.58 -2.60 7.02
C HIS A 116 -20.41 -1.64 7.29
N ILE A 117 -20.20 -1.31 8.57
CA ILE A 117 -19.06 -0.50 8.99
C ILE A 117 -17.93 -1.45 9.39
N GLY A 118 -16.93 -1.58 8.51
CA GLY A 118 -15.68 -2.26 8.81
C GLY A 118 -14.73 -1.32 9.58
N SER A 119 -13.89 -1.89 10.43
CA SER A 119 -12.78 -1.17 11.08
C SER A 119 -11.45 -1.56 10.48
N TYR A 120 -10.51 -0.63 10.40
CA TYR A 120 -9.14 -0.91 10.00
C TYR A 120 -8.13 -0.27 10.97
N THR A 121 -6.93 -0.80 11.00
CA THR A 121 -5.78 -0.25 11.73
C THR A 121 -4.62 0.00 10.78
N LEU A 122 -3.99 1.18 10.87
CA LEU A 122 -2.76 1.50 10.14
C LEU A 122 -1.60 1.57 11.13
N PHE A 123 -0.50 0.90 10.78
CA PHE A 123 0.74 0.91 11.55
C PHE A 123 1.81 1.68 10.79
N ARG A 124 2.35 2.74 11.39
CA ARG A 124 3.44 3.52 10.79
C ARG A 124 4.79 3.12 11.34
N TYR A 125 5.73 2.78 10.47
CA TYR A 125 7.11 2.48 10.80
C TYR A 125 8.07 3.44 10.10
N SER A 126 9.30 3.53 10.62
CA SER A 126 10.43 4.17 9.97
C SER A 126 11.60 3.19 9.97
N THR A 127 12.24 2.98 8.82
CA THR A 127 13.41 2.07 8.76
C THR A 127 14.58 2.53 9.63
N SER A 128 14.61 3.81 10.05
CA SER A 128 15.58 4.33 11.02
C SER A 128 15.49 3.72 12.42
N ASN A 129 14.32 3.19 12.79
CA ASN A 129 14.02 2.73 14.16
C ASN A 129 13.77 1.21 14.22
N LEU A 130 14.05 0.51 13.12
CA LEU A 130 13.94 -0.95 13.07
C LEU A 130 15.21 -1.54 13.66
N GLN A 131 15.19 -1.79 14.97
CA GLN A 131 16.20 -2.63 15.61
C GLN A 131 16.07 -4.09 15.13
#